data_AF-A0A9X9PT85-F1
#
_entry.id   AF-A0A9X9PT85-F1
#
_cell.length_a   1.000
_cell.length_b   1.000
_cell.length_c   1.000
_cell.angle_alpha   90.00
_cell.angle_beta   90.00
_cell.angle_gamma   90.00
#
_symmetry.space_group_name_H-M   'P 1'
#
loop_
_entity.id
_entity.type
_entity.pdbx_description
1 polymer ?
#
loop_
_entity_poly.entity_id
_entity_poly.type
_entity_poly.pdbx_seq_one_letter_code
_entity_poly.pdbx_strand_id
1 'polypeptide(L)' 'MAFLKDLLHQNPEEENKKPKMKHLVQSPNYYFMDVKCPACYKITIL' A
#
# COMPACT_ATOMS: atom_id res chain seq x y z
N MET A 1 5.25 5.29 -30.63
CA MET A 1 6.51 5.55 -29.91
C MET A 1 6.25 5.51 -28.42
N ALA A 2 6.89 4.62 -27.67
CA ALA A 2 6.89 4.72 -26.22
C ALA A 2 7.81 5.90 -25.84
N PHE A 3 7.23 6.96 -25.27
CA PHE A 3 7.99 7.88 -24.42
C PHE A 3 8.77 7.01 -23.43
N LEU A 4 10.05 7.31 -23.21
CA LEU A 4 10.84 6.67 -22.15
C LEU A 4 10.05 6.85 -20.85
N LYS A 5 9.33 5.81 -20.42
CA LYS A 5 8.67 5.78 -19.13
C LYS A 5 9.82 5.77 -18.12
N ASP A 6 9.87 6.81 -17.29
CA ASP A 6 10.82 6.84 -16.19
C ASP A 6 10.54 5.63 -15.29
N LEU A 7 11.47 4.68 -15.28
CA LEU A 7 11.37 3.45 -14.51
C LEU A 7 11.72 3.68 -13.04
N LEU A 8 12.45 4.77 -12.74
CA LEU A 8 12.96 5.06 -11.41
C LEU A 8 11.99 5.93 -10.62
N HIS A 9 11.25 6.82 -11.27
CA HIS A 9 10.28 7.72 -10.62
C HIS A 9 8.86 7.47 -11.13
N GLN A 10 8.27 6.35 -10.71
CA GLN A 10 6.88 6.05 -11.02
C GLN A 10 5.94 6.90 -10.15
N ASN A 11 4.84 7.38 -10.73
CA ASN A 11 3.80 8.08 -9.97
C ASN A 11 3.18 7.11 -8.94
N PRO A 12 3.05 7.49 -7.65
CA PRO A 12 2.38 6.69 -6.62
C PRO A 12 1.02 6.13 -7.04
N GLU A 13 0.23 6.89 -7.80
CA GLU A 13 -1.09 6.42 -8.28
C GLU A 13 -1.01 5.31 -9.32
N GLU A 14 0.02 5.32 -10.18
CA GLU A 14 0.25 4.25 -11.16
C GLU A 14 0.82 3.00 -10.47
N GLU A 15 1.63 3.18 -9.42
CA GLU A 15 2.16 2.08 -8.62
C GLU A 15 1.05 1.37 -7.83
N ASN A 16 0.15 2.11 -7.17
CA ASN A 16 -0.97 1.53 -6.40
C ASN A 16 -1.98 0.72 -7.25
N LYS A 17 -2.00 0.93 -8.57
CA LYS A 17 -2.84 0.14 -9.50
C LYS A 17 -2.22 -1.21 -9.85
N LYS A 18 -0.92 -1.40 -9.60
CA LYS A 18 -0.21 -2.64 -9.94
C LYS A 18 -0.44 -3.69 -8.84
N PRO A 19 -0.32 -4.99 -9.18
CA PRO A 19 -0.20 -6.01 -8.15
C PRO A 19 1.05 -5.77 -7.29
N LYS A 20 0.96 -6.03 -5.98
CA LYS A 20 2.05 -5.83 -5.00
C LYS A 20 3.41 -6.43 -5.39
N MET A 21 3.41 -7.56 -6.10
CA MET A 21 4.64 -8.23 -6.58
C MET A 21 5.31 -7.50 -7.76
N LYS A 22 4.63 -6.53 -8.38
CA LYS A 22 5.06 -5.77 -9.55
C LYS A 22 5.30 -4.28 -9.26
N HIS A 23 5.28 -3.88 -7.99
CA HIS A 23 5.73 -2.54 -7.59
C HIS A 23 7.23 -2.40 -7.83
N LEU A 24 7.73 -1.17 -7.96
CA LEU A 24 9.17 -0.92 -8.08
C LEU A 24 9.92 -1.51 -6.88
N VAL A 25 9.34 -1.35 -5.68
CA VAL A 25 9.73 -2.03 -4.45
C VAL A 25 8.52 -2.77 -3.90
N GLN A 26 8.66 -4.07 -3.67
CA GLN A 26 7.56 -4.88 -3.16
C GLN A 26 7.22 -4.48 -1.72
N SER A 27 5.93 -4.23 -1.48
CA SER A 27 5.37 -3.95 -0.15
C SER A 27 4.01 -4.63 0.02
N PRO A 28 3.62 -4.99 1.25
CA PRO A 28 2.28 -5.51 1.52
C PRO A 28 1.23 -4.41 1.34
N ASN A 29 0.05 -4.79 0.83
CA ASN A 29 -1.10 -3.89 0.68
C ASN A 29 -1.96 -3.79 1.96
N TYR A 30 -1.64 -4.58 2.98
CA TYR A 30 -2.35 -4.55 4.25
C TYR A 30 -1.52 -3.80 5.28
N TYR A 31 -2.21 -3.21 6.23
CA TYR A 31 -1.66 -2.53 7.37
C TYR A 31 -2.34 -3.06 8.61
N PHE A 32 -1.67 -2.91 9.75
CA PHE A 32 -2.31 -3.16 11.03
C PHE A 32 -3.12 -1.94 11.47
N MET A 33 -4.24 -2.14 12.15
CA MET A 33 -5.02 -1.05 12.74
C MET A 33 -5.32 -1.29 14.22
N ASP A 34 -5.21 -0.22 15.00
CA ASP A 34 -5.66 -0.17 16.38
C ASP A 34 -7.17 0.06 16.43
N VAL A 35 -7.93 -1.00 16.69
CA VAL A 35 -9.38 -0.92 16.86
C VAL A 35 -9.71 -0.87 18.33
N LYS A 36 -10.35 0.24 18.75
CA LYS A 36 -10.89 0.39 20.10
C LYS A 36 -12.31 -0.15 20.16
N CYS A 37 -12.56 -1.14 21.03
CA CYS A 37 -13.91 -1.61 21.29
C CYS A 37 -14.69 -0.58 22.12
N PRO A 38 -15.85 -0.07 21.65
CA PRO A 38 -16.60 0.95 22.38
C PRO A 38 -17.16 0.44 23.72
N ALA A 39 -17.46 -0.85 23.84
CA ALA A 39 -17.98 -1.45 25.07
C ALA A 39 -16.87 -1.88 26.05
N CYS A 40 -15.75 -2.37 25.52
CA CYS A 40 -14.71 -3.01 26.33
C CYS A 40 -13.50 -2.11 26.59
N TYR A 41 -13.41 -0.94 25.95
CA TYR A 41 -12.31 0.05 26.00
C TYR A 41 -10.89 -0.48 25.72
N LYS A 42 -10.76 -1.78 25.45
CA LYS A 42 -9.53 -2.44 25.02
C LYS A 42 -9.23 -2.10 23.56
N ILE A 43 -7.96 -1.84 23.31
CA ILE A 43 -7.41 -1.67 21.96
C ILE A 43 -6.90 -3.04 21.49
N THR A 44 -7.29 -3.43 20.29
CA THR A 44 -6.82 -4.65 19.62
C THR A 44 -6.19 -4.27 18.29
N ILE A 45 -5.05 -4.89 17.98
CA ILE A 45 -4.38 -4.77 16.68
C ILE A 45 -5.03 -5.77 15.72
N LEU A 46 -5.53 -5.30 14.57
CA LEU A 46 -6.08 -6.11 13.48
C LEU A 46 -5.15 -6.09 12.27
#